data_AF-A0A1F6GAT1-F1
#
_entry.id   AF-A0A1F6GAT1-F1
#
_cell.length_a   1.000
_cell.length_b   1.000
_cell.length_c   1.000
_cell.angle_alpha   90.00
_cell.angle_beta   90.00
_cell.angle_gamma   90.00
#
_symmetry.space_group_name_H-M   'P 1'
#
loop_
_entity.id
_entity.type
_entity.pdbx_description
1 polymer ?
#
loop_
_entity_poly.entity_id
_entity_poly.type
_entity_poly.pdbx_seq_one_letter_code
_entity_poly.pdbx_strand_id
1 'polypeptide(L)'
;MKKMFVLMVLCWALSACEKELGRVIEGVNEFGGKTIEYLEPVNTRMSKKVEFSDNTGRIRIVERYLLPDAAQNLGFEKQITKYNTEGTLIEDLRLSPEGLNNEWGYLSYQKFFSDKNRLTNALIQYKPSKAREQGFWSSAVLYDEKGKISKITYFDDQKNVISPSVKPAP
;
A
#
# COMPACT_ATOMS: atom_id res chain seq x y z
N MET A 1 -5.96 46.52 22.88
CA MET A 1 -4.73 45.71 22.74
C MET A 1 -4.98 44.20 22.88
N LYS A 2 -6.07 43.64 22.31
CA LYS A 2 -6.38 42.19 22.37
C LYS A 2 -6.36 41.47 21.01
N LYS A 3 -6.26 42.21 19.90
CA LYS A 3 -6.29 41.64 18.54
C LYS A 3 -4.92 41.20 18.01
N MET A 4 -3.83 41.58 18.68
CA MET A 4 -2.46 41.34 18.20
C MET A 4 -1.83 40.04 18.72
N PHE A 5 -2.39 39.47 19.80
CA PHE A 5 -1.90 38.22 20.39
C PHE A 5 -2.44 36.95 19.72
N VAL A 6 -3.60 37.02 19.06
CA VAL A 6 -4.22 35.85 18.40
C VAL A 6 -3.49 35.49 17.09
N LEU A 7 -2.90 36.48 16.41
CA LEU A 7 -2.21 36.25 15.14
C LEU A 7 -0.84 35.55 15.34
N MET A 8 -0.18 35.80 16.47
CA MET A 8 1.17 35.26 16.74
C MET A 8 1.14 33.80 17.20
N VAL A 9 0.07 33.35 17.85
CA VAL A 9 -0.13 31.94 18.25
C VAL A 9 -0.50 31.07 17.05
N LEU A 10 -1.23 31.60 16.05
CA LEU A 10 -1.54 30.85 14.83
C LEU A 10 -0.30 30.56 13.96
N CYS A 11 0.67 31.49 13.90
CA CYS A 11 1.90 31.28 13.12
C CYS A 11 2.85 30.23 13.73
N TRP A 12 2.85 30.05 15.05
CA TRP A 12 3.66 29.02 15.71
C TRP A 12 3.06 27.62 15.57
N ALA A 13 1.73 27.49 15.53
CA ALA A 13 1.07 26.20 15.31
C ALA A 13 1.30 25.66 13.88
N LEU A 14 1.32 26.55 12.87
CA LEU A 14 1.62 26.16 11.48
C LEU A 14 3.10 25.75 11.30
N SER A 15 4.02 26.48 11.93
CA SER A 15 5.47 26.19 11.84
C SER A 15 5.89 24.94 12.60
N ALA A 16 5.15 24.55 13.65
CA ALA A 16 5.39 23.32 14.39
C ALA A 16 4.87 22.08 13.63
N CYS A 17 3.78 22.23 12.88
CA CYS A 17 3.21 21.17 12.05
C CYS A 17 4.10 20.88 10.82
N GLU A 18 4.68 21.91 10.18
CA GLU A 18 5.61 21.74 9.06
C GLU A 18 6.86 20.89 9.40
N LYS A 19 7.34 20.92 10.65
CA LYS A 19 8.55 20.17 11.05
C LYS A 19 8.34 18.65 11.14
N GLU A 20 7.11 18.18 11.36
CA GLU A 20 6.80 16.75 11.42
C GLU A 20 6.42 16.16 10.05
N LEU A 21 6.04 17.03 9.12
CA LEU A 21 5.43 16.65 7.84
C LEU A 21 6.43 16.42 6.69
N GLY A 22 7.71 16.73 6.88
CA GLY A 22 8.72 16.64 5.82
C GLY A 22 8.51 17.68 4.72
N ARG A 23 8.96 17.41 3.48
CA ARG A 23 8.72 18.34 2.36
C ARG A 23 7.28 18.20 1.87
N VAL A 24 6.51 19.28 1.99
CA VAL A 24 5.12 19.34 1.54
C VAL A 24 5.03 19.89 0.10
N ILE A 25 4.30 19.20 -0.77
CA ILE A 25 3.98 19.66 -2.13
C ILE A 25 2.47 19.68 -2.29
N GLU A 26 1.92 20.83 -2.65
CA GLU A 26 0.50 20.98 -2.96
C GLU A 26 0.27 21.02 -4.48
N GLY A 27 -0.78 20.35 -4.94
CA GLY A 27 -1.19 20.35 -6.35
C GLY A 27 -2.69 20.19 -6.52
N VAL A 28 -3.16 20.33 -7.76
CA VAL A 28 -4.54 20.02 -8.15
C VAL A 28 -4.55 18.64 -8.80
N ASN A 29 -5.42 17.75 -8.35
CA ASN A 29 -5.56 16.42 -8.94
C ASN A 29 -6.42 16.43 -10.21
N GLU A 30 -6.39 15.32 -10.94
CA GLU A 30 -7.14 15.11 -12.19
C GLU A 30 -8.68 15.20 -12.02
N PHE A 31 -9.18 15.17 -10.78
CA PHE A 31 -10.59 15.31 -10.43
C PHE A 31 -10.97 16.73 -9.99
N GLY A 32 -10.05 17.68 -10.13
CA GLY A 32 -10.25 19.09 -9.77
C GLY A 32 -10.15 19.41 -8.28
N GLY A 33 -9.80 18.43 -7.44
CA GLY A 33 -9.58 18.61 -6.00
C GLY A 33 -8.09 18.81 -5.64
N LYS A 34 -7.75 18.76 -4.34
CA LYS A 34 -6.38 19.02 -3.86
C LYS A 34 -5.58 17.72 -3.72
N THR A 35 -4.30 17.77 -4.00
CA THR A 35 -3.33 16.75 -3.59
C THR A 35 -2.29 17.38 -2.67
N ILE A 36 -1.99 16.71 -1.57
CA ILE A 36 -0.90 17.07 -0.66
C ILE A 36 0.05 15.89 -0.58
N GLU A 37 1.29 16.08 -1.01
CA GLU A 37 2.36 15.10 -0.84
C GLU A 37 3.26 15.51 0.32
N TYR A 38 3.57 14.55 1.18
CA TYR A 38 4.53 14.66 2.26
C TYR A 38 5.69 13.72 1.96
N LEU A 39 6.86 14.28 1.68
CA LEU A 39 8.05 13.51 1.35
C LEU A 39 8.96 13.43 2.56
N GLU A 40 9.38 12.20 2.87
CA GLU A 40 10.26 11.88 4.01
C GLU A 40 9.79 12.53 5.33
N PRO A 41 8.52 12.33 5.75
CA PRO A 41 8.01 12.90 6.99
C PRO A 41 8.87 12.52 8.19
N VAL A 42 9.27 13.53 8.96
CA VAL A 42 10.25 13.44 10.04
C VAL A 42 9.66 12.62 11.19
N ASN A 43 10.50 11.84 11.89
CA ASN A 43 10.09 10.94 12.98
C ASN A 43 9.14 9.79 12.60
N THR A 44 9.02 9.50 11.30
CA THR A 44 8.27 8.32 10.82
C THR A 44 9.20 7.37 10.06
N ARG A 45 8.76 6.12 9.87
CA ARG A 45 9.40 5.17 8.91
C ARG A 45 8.88 5.36 7.47
N MET A 46 8.06 6.38 7.26
CA MET A 46 7.37 6.60 6.00
C MET A 46 8.28 7.41 5.07
N SER A 47 8.41 6.94 3.84
CA SER A 47 9.16 7.63 2.78
C SER A 47 8.32 8.67 2.06
N LYS A 48 6.99 8.44 1.98
CA LYS A 48 6.04 9.34 1.32
C LYS A 48 4.62 9.10 1.81
N LYS A 49 3.87 10.17 2.07
CA LYS A 49 2.41 10.18 2.23
C LYS A 49 1.80 11.03 1.12
N VAL A 50 0.64 10.61 0.60
CA VAL A 50 -0.15 11.42 -0.33
C VAL A 50 -1.59 11.43 0.12
N GLU A 51 -2.15 12.62 0.24
CA GLU A 51 -3.56 12.85 0.52
C GLU A 51 -4.22 13.43 -0.73
N PHE A 52 -5.32 12.83 -1.15
CA PHE A 52 -6.14 13.30 -2.26
C PHE A 52 -7.47 13.76 -1.70
N SER A 53 -7.83 15.02 -1.86
CA SER A 53 -9.19 15.49 -1.61
C SER A 53 -9.93 15.72 -2.92
N ASP A 54 -11.20 15.36 -2.97
CA ASP A 54 -12.10 15.80 -4.05
C ASP A 54 -12.84 17.10 -3.68
N ASN A 55 -13.63 17.63 -4.60
CA ASN A 55 -14.45 18.84 -4.39
C ASN A 55 -15.57 18.67 -3.35
N THR A 56 -15.80 17.45 -2.88
CA THR A 56 -16.78 17.11 -1.85
C THR A 56 -16.15 16.94 -0.46
N GLY A 57 -14.82 17.07 -0.36
CA GLY A 57 -14.06 16.92 0.88
C GLY A 57 -13.73 15.47 1.25
N ARG A 58 -13.96 14.50 0.36
CA ARG A 58 -13.54 13.10 0.56
C ARG A 58 -12.04 12.99 0.42
N ILE A 59 -11.38 12.38 1.41
CA ILE A 59 -9.92 12.23 1.45
C ILE A 59 -9.50 10.79 1.20
N ARG A 60 -8.66 10.51 0.21
CA ARG A 60 -7.96 9.22 0.08
C ARG A 60 -6.52 9.37 0.53
N ILE A 61 -6.02 8.42 1.31
CA ILE A 61 -4.64 8.45 1.81
C ILE A 61 -3.85 7.27 1.23
N VAL A 62 -2.64 7.57 0.75
CA VAL A 62 -1.66 6.59 0.29
C VAL A 62 -0.36 6.80 1.04
N GLU A 63 0.15 5.75 1.66
CA GLU A 63 1.38 5.81 2.45
C GLU A 63 2.41 4.81 1.89
N ARG A 64 3.68 5.22 1.90
CA ARG A 64 4.80 4.42 1.42
C ARG A 64 5.84 4.27 2.51
N TYR A 65 6.17 3.03 2.84
CA TYR A 65 7.07 2.69 3.94
C TYR A 65 8.32 1.98 3.43
N LEU A 66 9.46 2.30 4.05
CA LEU A 66 10.57 1.36 4.14
C LEU A 66 10.17 0.33 5.20
N LEU A 67 10.20 -0.95 4.83
CA LEU A 67 9.60 -2.01 5.64
C LEU A 67 10.30 -2.19 7.00
N PRO A 68 9.57 -2.59 8.06
CA PRO A 68 10.19 -3.05 9.30
C PRO A 68 10.93 -4.37 9.08
N ASP A 69 11.94 -4.64 9.94
CA ASP A 69 12.82 -5.81 9.90
C ASP A 69 12.08 -7.14 9.66
N ALA A 70 10.90 -7.35 10.26
CA ALA A 70 10.12 -8.58 10.07
C ALA A 70 9.65 -8.80 8.62
N ALA A 71 9.27 -7.75 7.90
CA ALA A 71 8.88 -7.86 6.49
C ALA A 71 10.10 -7.82 5.55
N GLN A 72 11.19 -7.17 5.98
CA GLN A 72 12.49 -7.26 5.32
C GLN A 72 13.08 -8.67 5.44
N ASN A 73 12.85 -9.37 6.55
CA ASN A 73 13.19 -10.79 6.76
C ASN A 73 12.39 -11.70 5.83
N LEU A 74 11.15 -11.34 5.51
CA LEU A 74 10.35 -11.96 4.45
C LEU A 74 10.74 -11.48 3.05
N GLY A 75 11.89 -10.81 2.90
CA GLY A 75 12.51 -10.40 1.63
C GLY A 75 11.76 -9.34 0.83
N PHE A 76 10.93 -8.50 1.46
CA PHE A 76 10.31 -7.35 0.79
C PHE A 76 11.12 -6.07 1.04
N GLU A 77 11.17 -5.18 0.06
CA GLU A 77 11.89 -3.89 0.13
C GLU A 77 10.94 -2.73 0.43
N LYS A 78 9.72 -2.77 -0.13
CA LYS A 78 8.78 -1.64 -0.12
C LYS A 78 7.38 -2.09 0.27
N GLN A 79 6.67 -1.22 0.99
CA GLN A 79 5.25 -1.36 1.27
C GLN A 79 4.48 -0.10 0.90
N ILE A 80 3.33 -0.29 0.25
CA ILE A 80 2.39 0.76 -0.12
C ILE A 80 1.03 0.39 0.46
N THR A 81 0.48 1.24 1.32
CA THR A 81 -0.85 1.05 1.90
C THR A 81 -1.80 2.12 1.39
N LYS A 82 -3.07 1.75 1.21
CA LYS A 82 -4.13 2.69 0.84
C LYS A 82 -5.28 2.60 1.83
N TYR A 83 -5.84 3.75 2.16
CA TYR A 83 -6.95 3.89 3.07
C TYR A 83 -8.15 4.53 2.35
N ASN A 84 -9.36 4.15 2.75
CA ASN A 84 -10.58 4.86 2.34
C ASN A 84 -10.73 6.19 3.09
N THR A 85 -11.85 6.87 2.84
CA THR A 85 -12.17 8.19 3.40
C THR A 85 -12.34 8.22 4.90
N GLU A 86 -12.67 7.07 5.48
CA GLU A 86 -12.84 6.89 6.92
C GLU A 86 -11.52 6.49 7.60
N GLY A 87 -10.41 6.40 6.86
CA GLY A 87 -9.11 5.95 7.38
C GLY A 87 -9.03 4.43 7.56
N THR A 88 -9.93 3.66 6.96
CA THR A 88 -9.91 2.20 6.98
C THR A 88 -8.96 1.67 5.91
N LEU A 89 -8.13 0.68 6.25
CA LEU A 89 -7.20 0.06 5.30
C LEU A 89 -8.00 -0.69 4.23
N ILE A 90 -7.74 -0.41 2.96
CA ILE A 90 -8.39 -1.08 1.82
C ILE A 90 -7.40 -1.84 0.93
N GLU A 91 -6.10 -1.50 1.00
CA GLU A 91 -5.07 -2.14 0.19
C GLU A 91 -3.71 -2.14 0.90
N ASP A 92 -2.98 -3.25 0.86
CA ASP A 92 -1.59 -3.40 1.33
C ASP A 92 -0.77 -4.13 0.27
N LEU A 93 0.10 -3.40 -0.43
CA LEU A 93 1.00 -3.91 -1.47
C LEU A 93 2.43 -3.98 -0.94
N ARG A 94 3.06 -5.15 -1.06
CA ARG A 94 4.47 -5.39 -0.74
C ARG A 94 5.23 -5.77 -1.99
N LEU A 95 6.40 -5.18 -2.17
CA LEU A 95 7.26 -5.38 -3.34
C LEU A 95 8.62 -5.90 -2.91
N SER A 96 9.07 -6.97 -3.55
CA SER A 96 10.41 -7.50 -3.33
C SER A 96 11.44 -6.78 -4.20
N PRO A 97 12.69 -6.69 -3.72
CA PRO A 97 13.77 -6.12 -4.52
C PRO A 97 14.00 -7.01 -5.75
N GLU A 98 14.32 -6.43 -6.90
CA GLU A 98 14.44 -7.18 -8.16
C GLU A 98 15.49 -8.30 -8.08
N GLY A 99 16.62 -8.05 -7.41
CA GLY A 99 17.77 -8.95 -7.36
C GLY A 99 17.82 -10.01 -6.24
N LEU A 100 16.93 -9.98 -5.24
CA LEU A 100 16.95 -10.96 -4.14
C LEU A 100 15.67 -11.78 -4.09
N ASN A 101 15.78 -13.10 -4.10
CA ASN A 101 14.62 -13.94 -3.85
C ASN A 101 14.21 -13.79 -2.40
N ASN A 102 12.95 -13.40 -2.17
CA ASN A 102 12.38 -13.52 -0.86
C ASN A 102 12.09 -15.00 -0.53
N GLU A 103 11.87 -15.31 0.74
CA GLU A 103 11.61 -16.68 1.23
C GLU A 103 10.51 -17.40 0.43
N TRP A 104 9.55 -16.64 -0.10
CA TRP A 104 8.38 -17.15 -0.81
C TRP A 104 8.51 -17.13 -2.34
N GLY A 105 9.59 -16.56 -2.87
CA GLY A 105 9.78 -16.28 -4.29
C GLY A 105 8.80 -15.26 -4.89
N TYR A 106 8.19 -14.40 -4.07
CA TYR A 106 7.23 -13.40 -4.56
C TYR A 106 7.97 -12.18 -5.13
N LEU A 107 7.46 -11.68 -6.26
CA LEU A 107 7.80 -10.36 -6.78
C LEU A 107 6.94 -9.29 -6.09
N SER A 108 5.65 -9.57 -5.96
CA SER A 108 4.70 -8.69 -5.28
C SER A 108 3.64 -9.50 -4.52
N TYR A 109 3.18 -8.92 -3.41
CA TYR A 109 2.05 -9.44 -2.65
C TYR A 109 1.11 -8.31 -2.29
N GLN A 110 -0.09 -8.34 -2.87
CA GLN A 110 -1.10 -7.31 -2.72
C GLN A 110 -2.31 -7.89 -2.02
N LYS A 111 -2.70 -7.31 -0.89
CA LYS A 111 -3.91 -7.65 -0.14
C LYS A 111 -4.94 -6.54 -0.28
N PHE A 112 -6.20 -6.93 -0.34
CA PHE A 112 -7.34 -6.04 -0.41
C PHE A 112 -8.28 -6.33 0.74
N PHE A 113 -8.84 -5.27 1.30
CA PHE A 113 -9.67 -5.35 2.48
C PHE A 113 -11.02 -4.69 2.22
N SER A 114 -12.06 -5.24 2.83
CA SER A 114 -13.37 -4.60 2.94
C SER A 114 -13.33 -3.41 3.90
N ASP A 115 -14.37 -2.58 3.87
CA ASP A 115 -14.54 -1.45 4.80
C ASP A 115 -14.66 -1.85 6.30
N LYS A 116 -14.67 -3.15 6.60
CA LYS A 116 -14.61 -3.69 7.97
C LYS A 116 -13.23 -4.28 8.31
N ASN A 117 -12.18 -3.88 7.58
CA ASN A 117 -10.82 -4.40 7.71
C ASN A 117 -10.70 -5.94 7.53
N ARG A 118 -11.63 -6.57 6.81
CA ARG A 118 -11.54 -8.01 6.50
C ARG A 118 -10.85 -8.22 5.17
N LEU A 119 -9.86 -9.12 5.13
CA LEU A 119 -9.17 -9.54 3.91
C LEU A 119 -10.19 -10.18 2.94
N THR A 120 -10.35 -9.63 1.75
CA THR A 120 -11.30 -10.11 0.73
C THR A 120 -10.59 -10.89 -0.36
N ASN A 121 -9.44 -10.40 -0.79
CA ASN A 121 -8.65 -11.01 -1.84
C ASN A 121 -7.17 -10.65 -1.71
N ALA A 122 -6.33 -11.50 -2.29
CA ALA A 122 -4.93 -11.21 -2.48
C ALA A 122 -4.49 -11.56 -3.91
N LEU A 123 -3.58 -10.74 -4.45
CA LEU A 123 -2.88 -11.00 -5.70
C LEU A 123 -1.41 -11.26 -5.37
N ILE A 124 -0.90 -12.38 -5.84
CA ILE A 124 0.48 -12.80 -5.64
C ILE A 124 1.13 -12.90 -7.02
N GLN A 125 2.22 -12.18 -7.22
CA GLN A 125 3.05 -12.33 -8.41
C GLN A 125 4.35 -12.99 -8.00
N TYR A 126 4.76 -14.01 -8.74
CA TYR A 126 5.99 -14.76 -8.47
C TYR A 126 7.13 -14.19 -9.29
N LYS A 127 8.35 -14.33 -8.76
CA LYS A 127 9.56 -14.08 -9.54
C LYS A 127 9.70 -15.10 -10.67
N PRO A 128 10.37 -14.76 -11.79
CA PRO A 128 10.53 -15.67 -12.93
C PRO A 128 11.10 -17.04 -12.56
N SER A 129 12.05 -17.11 -11.62
CA SER A 129 12.61 -18.38 -11.13
C SER A 129 11.52 -19.26 -10.50
N LYS A 130 10.77 -18.71 -9.55
CA LYS A 130 9.70 -19.41 -8.83
C LYS A 130 8.53 -19.75 -9.76
N ALA A 131 8.19 -18.86 -10.68
CA ALA A 131 7.13 -19.10 -11.66
C ALA A 131 7.43 -20.30 -12.56
N ARG A 132 8.68 -20.44 -13.02
CA ARG A 132 9.12 -21.61 -13.80
C ARG A 132 9.05 -22.92 -13.02
N GLU A 133 9.40 -22.89 -11.73
CA GLU A 133 9.28 -24.07 -10.85
C GLU A 133 7.83 -24.50 -10.63
N GLN A 134 6.92 -23.53 -10.47
CA GLN A 134 5.52 -23.79 -10.13
C GLN A 134 4.62 -23.99 -11.36
N GLY A 135 5.06 -23.56 -12.54
CA GLY A 135 4.28 -23.64 -13.78
C GLY A 135 3.22 -22.54 -13.94
N PHE A 136 3.23 -21.52 -13.08
CA PHE A 136 2.37 -20.33 -13.17
C PHE A 136 3.10 -19.08 -12.69
N TRP A 137 2.70 -17.92 -13.20
CA TRP A 137 3.35 -16.64 -12.96
C TRP A 137 2.71 -15.81 -11.86
N SER A 138 1.40 -15.98 -11.65
CA SER A 138 0.68 -15.27 -10.60
C SER A 138 -0.50 -16.09 -10.11
N SER A 139 -1.03 -15.70 -8.94
CA SER A 139 -2.25 -16.25 -8.40
C SER A 139 -3.13 -15.17 -7.79
N ALA A 140 -4.44 -15.40 -7.86
CA ALA A 140 -5.46 -14.63 -7.16
C ALA A 140 -6.12 -15.53 -6.11
N VAL A 141 -6.07 -15.10 -4.86
CA VAL A 141 -6.66 -15.80 -3.71
C VAL A 141 -7.88 -15.01 -3.26
N LEU A 142 -9.03 -15.65 -3.25
CA LEU A 142 -10.26 -15.09 -2.67
C LEU A 142 -10.45 -15.67 -1.28
N TYR A 143 -10.91 -14.82 -0.36
CA TYR A 143 -11.21 -15.20 1.01
C TYR A 143 -12.72 -15.13 1.26
N ASP A 144 -13.22 -16.05 2.09
CA ASP A 144 -14.59 -16.00 2.58
C ASP A 144 -14.74 -14.99 3.74
N GLU A 145 -15.96 -14.82 4.23
CA GLU A 145 -16.27 -13.88 5.31
C GLU A 145 -15.57 -14.21 6.65
N LYS A 146 -15.06 -15.45 6.80
CA LYS A 146 -14.31 -15.92 7.98
C LYS A 146 -12.79 -15.79 7.79
N GLY A 147 -12.34 -15.26 6.66
CA GLY A 147 -10.92 -15.12 6.33
C GLY A 147 -10.25 -16.43 5.88
N LYS A 148 -11.03 -17.44 5.49
CA LYS A 148 -10.48 -18.67 4.89
C LYS A 148 -10.43 -18.55 3.38
N ILE A 149 -9.47 -19.22 2.76
CA ILE A 149 -9.36 -19.26 1.29
C ILE A 149 -10.59 -19.97 0.72
N SER A 150 -11.34 -19.27 -0.14
CA SER A 150 -12.51 -19.80 -0.84
C SER A 150 -12.18 -20.24 -2.26
N LYS A 151 -11.22 -19.57 -2.91
CA LYS A 151 -10.78 -19.89 -4.28
C LYS A 151 -9.35 -19.45 -4.52
N ILE A 152 -8.59 -20.24 -5.26
CA ILE A 152 -7.30 -19.84 -5.83
C ILE A 152 -7.40 -19.97 -7.35
N THR A 153 -7.00 -18.92 -8.08
CA THR A 153 -6.90 -18.92 -9.54
C THR A 153 -5.45 -18.68 -9.93
N TYR A 154 -4.92 -19.48 -10.83
CA TYR A 154 -3.54 -19.38 -11.30
C TYR A 154 -3.50 -18.82 -12.71
N PHE A 155 -2.44 -18.09 -13.03
CA PHE A 155 -2.28 -17.44 -14.34
C PHE A 155 -0.89 -17.66 -14.92
N ASP A 156 -0.81 -17.76 -16.25
CA ASP A 156 0.44 -17.69 -17.01
C ASP A 156 1.02 -16.26 -17.06
N ASP A 157 2.12 -16.04 -17.78
CA ASP A 157 2.75 -14.72 -17.95
C ASP A 157 1.92 -13.75 -18.79
N GLN A 158 0.99 -14.26 -19.59
CA GLN A 158 0.05 -13.47 -20.37
C GLN A 158 -1.25 -13.19 -19.61
N LYS A 159 -1.35 -13.60 -18.33
CA LYS A 159 -2.52 -13.46 -17.45
C LYS A 159 -3.73 -14.29 -17.88
N ASN A 160 -3.54 -15.33 -18.68
CA ASN A 160 -4.62 -16.29 -18.94
C ASN A 160 -4.76 -17.22 -17.75
N VAL A 161 -6.00 -17.59 -17.43
CA VAL A 161 -6.28 -18.56 -16.38
C VAL A 161 -5.76 -19.92 -16.81
N ILE A 162 -4.93 -20.53 -15.97
CA ILE A 162 -4.51 -21.91 -16.17
C ILE A 162 -5.19 -22.79 -15.13
N SER A 163 -5.66 -23.95 -15.58
CA SER A 163 -6.03 -25.01 -14.65
C SER A 163 -4.74 -25.70 -14.22
N PRO A 164 -4.42 -25.74 -12.92
CA PRO A 164 -3.18 -26.36 -12.47
C PRO A 164 -3.26 -27.85 -12.83
N SER A 165 -2.41 -28.28 -13.75
CA SER A 165 -2.22 -29.69 -14.10
C SER A 165 -1.44 -30.45 -13.03
N VAL A 166 -0.93 -29.76 -12.00
CA VAL A 166 -0.17 -30.33 -10.90
C VAL A 166 -0.66 -29.71 -9.58
N LYS A 167 -1.07 -30.58 -8.66
CA LYS A 167 -1.41 -30.24 -7.28
C LYS A 167 -0.21 -29.50 -6.65
N PRO A 168 -0.35 -28.31 -6.05
CA PRO A 168 0.72 -27.75 -5.22
C PRO A 168 1.00 -28.73 -4.09
N ALA A 169 2.28 -29.08 -3.87
CA ALA A 169 2.68 -29.87 -2.72
C ALA A 169 2.31 -29.14 -1.42
N PRO A 170 1.88 -29.87 -0.37
CA PRO A 170 1.48 -29.30 0.92
C PRO A 170 2.63 -28.57 1.62
#